data_AF-A0A2K9D1G3-F1
#
_entry.id   AF-A0A2K9D1G3-F1
#
_cell.length_a   1.000
_cell.length_b   1.000
_cell.length_c   1.000
_cell.angle_alpha   90.00
_cell.angle_beta   90.00
_cell.angle_gamma   90.00
#
_symmetry.space_group_name_H-M   'P 1'
#
loop_
_entity.id
_entity.type
_entity.pdbx_description
1 polymer ?
#
loop_
_entity_poly.entity_id
_entity_poly.type
_entity_poly.pdbx_seq_one_letter_code
_entity_poly.pdbx_strand_id
1 'polypeptide(L)'
;MDGHSGLASWAQAIGSVVALFVAIGVAWWQGRQSQKLFRYQVNHAAEEARLQRIASLRATVEVAEIVARRVIEVARKMPDIMIEGSAPLHREALEAAALWIARLPIYELPGALVARDVQNIALYANRMHKVLDQISTQGYQSDESRKSLWVLNGAPEKALLSLTSFADEYSGGVEVIRAPDL
;
A
#
# COMPACT_ATOMS: atom_id res chain seq x y z
N MET A 1 56.06 13.64 64.01
CA MET A 1 55.18 14.74 63.58
C MET A 1 54.12 14.05 62.74
N ASP A 2 53.14 13.43 63.39
CA ASP A 2 52.24 12.48 62.72
C ASP A 2 50.85 12.65 63.29
N GLY A 3 50.16 13.65 62.77
CA GLY A 3 48.75 13.88 63.04
C GLY A 3 48.26 14.72 61.91
N HIS A 4 47.54 14.10 60.96
CA HIS A 4 46.51 14.67 60.06
C HIS A 4 46.15 13.71 58.90
N SER A 5 46.78 12.53 58.75
CA SER A 5 46.33 11.53 57.76
C SER A 5 44.98 10.87 58.08
N GLY A 6 44.55 10.84 59.34
CA GLY A 6 43.27 10.22 59.74
C GLY A 6 42.04 11.09 59.51
N LEU A 7 42.19 12.42 59.48
CA LEU A 7 41.08 13.37 59.28
C LEU A 7 40.82 13.69 57.79
N ALA A 8 41.76 13.42 56.90
CA ALA A 8 41.54 13.59 55.46
C ALA A 8 40.85 12.36 54.83
N SER A 9 41.17 11.15 55.35
CA SER A 9 40.70 9.89 54.77
C SER A 9 39.21 9.61 55.02
N TRP A 10 38.65 9.97 56.19
CA TRP A 10 37.21 9.80 56.45
C TRP A 10 36.35 10.74 55.60
N ALA A 11 36.78 11.99 55.40
CA ALA A 11 36.10 12.94 54.54
C ALA A 11 36.12 12.49 53.07
N GLN A 12 37.25 11.93 52.62
CA GLN A 12 37.38 11.34 51.29
C GLN A 12 36.51 10.08 51.12
N ALA A 13 36.44 9.22 52.13
CA ALA A 13 35.59 8.04 52.13
C ALA A 13 34.10 8.41 52.05
N ILE A 14 33.65 9.38 52.86
CA ILE A 14 32.26 9.89 52.82
C ILE A 14 31.96 10.53 51.45
N GLY A 15 32.89 11.32 50.90
CA GLY A 15 32.74 11.91 49.57
C GLY A 15 32.56 10.86 48.46
N SER A 16 33.32 9.76 48.52
CA SER A 16 33.20 8.67 47.54
C SER A 16 31.87 7.92 47.63
N VAL A 17 31.36 7.70 48.84
CA VAL A 17 30.06 7.06 49.08
C VAL A 17 28.91 7.93 48.59
N VAL A 18 28.94 9.24 48.90
CA VAL A 18 27.93 10.19 48.41
C VAL A 18 27.96 10.29 46.88
N ALA A 19 29.16 10.37 46.29
CA ALA A 19 29.32 10.40 44.83
C ALA A 19 28.77 9.12 44.17
N LEU A 20 28.97 7.95 44.78
CA LEU A 20 28.41 6.68 44.31
C LEU A 20 26.88 6.69 44.33
N PHE A 21 26.26 7.16 45.41
CA PHE A 21 24.79 7.28 45.49
C PHE A 21 24.23 8.26 44.48
N VAL A 22 24.90 9.40 44.26
CA VAL A 22 24.51 10.38 43.23
C VAL A 22 24.63 9.75 41.84
N ALA A 23 25.72 9.03 41.55
CA ALA A 23 25.92 8.34 40.26
C ALA A 23 24.86 7.27 40.01
N ILE A 24 24.50 6.46 41.02
CA ILE A 24 23.42 5.47 40.94
C ILE A 24 22.07 6.15 40.68
N GLY A 25 21.78 7.26 41.37
CA GLY A 25 20.55 8.03 41.18
C GLY A 25 20.44 8.60 39.77
N VAL A 26 21.52 9.19 39.25
CA VAL A 26 21.59 9.72 37.88
C VAL A 26 21.44 8.61 36.84
N ALA A 27 22.13 7.47 37.02
CA ALA A 27 22.02 6.33 36.10
C ALA A 27 20.60 5.75 36.06
N TRP A 28 19.92 5.65 37.21
CA TRP A 28 18.53 5.21 37.26
C TRP A 28 17.56 6.20 36.60
N TRP A 29 17.77 7.49 36.79
CA TRP A 29 16.99 8.54 36.12
C TRP A 29 17.22 8.53 34.60
N GLN A 30 18.47 8.43 34.15
CA GLN A 30 18.82 8.31 32.73
C GLN A 30 18.23 7.03 32.11
N GLY A 31 18.26 5.90 32.81
CA GLY A 31 17.63 4.66 32.36
C GLY A 31 16.11 4.79 32.17
N ARG A 32 15.43 5.45 33.10
CA ARG A 32 13.99 5.74 32.97
C ARG A 32 13.68 6.68 31.80
N GLN A 33 14.51 7.70 31.57
CA GLN A 33 14.35 8.61 30.42
C GLN A 33 14.59 7.89 29.10
N SER A 34 15.63 7.05 29.03
CA SER A 34 15.93 6.22 27.85
C SER A 34 14.77 5.28 27.50
N GLN A 35 14.17 4.60 28.48
CA GLN A 35 13.00 3.76 28.24
C GLN A 35 11.79 4.54 27.73
N LYS A 36 11.57 5.77 28.22
CA LYS A 36 10.49 6.64 27.73
C LYS A 36 10.73 7.05 26.27
N LEU A 37 11.96 7.46 25.95
CA LEU A 37 12.35 7.84 24.59
C LEU A 37 12.24 6.65 23.63
N PHE A 38 12.67 5.46 24.05
CA PHE A 38 12.56 4.25 23.25
C PHE A 38 11.10 3.88 22.97
N ARG A 39 10.23 3.90 23.98
CA ARG A 39 8.79 3.65 23.79
C ARG A 39 8.14 4.70 22.88
N TYR A 40 8.51 5.96 23.05
CA TYR A 40 8.01 7.05 22.20
C TYR A 40 8.44 6.86 20.73
N GLN A 41 9.72 6.54 20.50
CA GLN A 41 10.27 6.28 19.16
C GLN A 41 9.61 5.06 18.52
N VAL A 42 9.42 3.97 19.26
CA VAL A 42 8.73 2.77 18.76
C VAL A 42 7.29 3.09 18.37
N ASN A 43 6.56 3.84 19.22
CA ASN A 43 5.18 4.24 18.91
C ASN A 43 5.11 5.19 17.69
N HIS A 44 6.06 6.12 17.56
CA HIS A 44 6.14 7.02 16.40
C HIS A 44 6.43 6.25 15.13
N ALA A 45 7.43 5.37 15.13
CA ALA A 45 7.76 4.55 13.98
C ALA A 45 6.59 3.62 13.57
N ALA A 46 5.83 3.10 14.55
CA ALA A 46 4.64 2.29 14.29
C ALA A 46 3.53 3.10 13.62
N GLU A 47 3.30 4.34 14.05
CA GLU A 47 2.29 5.23 13.47
C GLU A 47 2.70 5.73 12.07
N GLU A 48 3.97 6.07 11.86
CA GLU A 48 4.50 6.40 10.54
C GLU A 48 4.35 5.23 9.57
N ALA A 49 4.70 4.01 9.99
CA ALA A 49 4.53 2.82 9.18
C ALA A 49 3.04 2.55 8.87
N ARG A 50 2.14 2.84 9.81
CA ARG A 50 0.69 2.72 9.62
C ARG A 50 0.18 3.72 8.56
N LEU A 51 0.55 4.99 8.68
CA LEU A 51 0.19 6.02 7.70
C LEU A 51 0.77 5.71 6.32
N GLN A 52 2.01 5.22 6.26
CA GLN A 52 2.65 4.82 5.02
C GLN A 52 1.90 3.67 4.34
N ARG A 53 1.41 2.67 5.09
CA ARG A 53 0.56 1.58 4.54
C ARG A 53 -0.75 2.08 3.98
N ILE A 54 -1.41 3.02 4.66
CA ILE A 54 -2.66 3.63 4.17
C ILE A 54 -2.38 4.40 2.88
N ALA A 55 -1.31 5.20 2.86
CA ALA A 55 -0.93 5.98 1.68
C ALA A 55 -0.56 5.09 0.48
N SER A 56 0.22 4.02 0.71
CA SER A 56 0.62 3.09 -0.36
C SER A 56 -0.58 2.32 -0.93
N LEU A 57 -1.50 1.88 -0.07
CA LEU A 57 -2.76 1.27 -0.51
C LEU A 57 -3.57 2.26 -1.35
N ARG A 58 -3.75 3.49 -0.87
CA ARG A 58 -4.56 4.50 -1.56
C ARG A 58 -3.98 4.86 -2.93
N ALA A 59 -2.66 5.04 -3.03
CA ALA A 59 -1.99 5.29 -4.30
C ALA A 59 -2.20 4.12 -5.28
N THR A 60 -2.14 2.88 -4.81
CA THR A 60 -2.38 1.70 -5.64
C THR A 60 -3.83 1.63 -6.12
N VAL A 61 -4.77 1.90 -5.21
CA VAL A 61 -6.21 1.91 -5.51
C VAL A 61 -6.55 3.00 -6.53
N GLU A 62 -5.94 4.18 -6.42
CA GLU A 62 -6.14 5.29 -7.37
C GLU A 62 -5.69 4.91 -8.79
N VAL A 63 -4.54 4.26 -8.93
CA VAL A 63 -4.08 3.76 -10.25
C VAL A 63 -5.04 2.71 -10.79
N ALA A 64 -5.41 1.72 -9.97
CA ALA A 64 -6.34 0.68 -10.37
C ALA A 64 -7.73 1.26 -10.72
N GLU A 65 -8.18 2.30 -10.04
CA GLU A 65 -9.40 3.04 -10.33
C GLU A 65 -9.36 3.73 -11.69
N ILE A 66 -8.27 4.43 -12.01
CA ILE A 66 -8.09 5.06 -13.32
C ILE A 66 -8.21 4.02 -14.43
N VAL A 67 -7.53 2.87 -14.27
CA VAL A 67 -7.59 1.78 -15.25
C VAL A 67 -8.99 1.18 -15.33
N ALA A 68 -9.64 0.89 -14.20
CA ALA A 68 -10.98 0.33 -14.18
C ALA A 68 -12.00 1.26 -14.85
N ARG A 69 -11.97 2.56 -14.53
CA ARG A 69 -12.84 3.57 -15.15
C ARG A 69 -12.65 3.61 -16.67
N ARG A 70 -11.41 3.49 -17.15
CA ARG A 70 -11.13 3.44 -18.58
C ARG A 70 -11.70 2.19 -19.24
N VAL A 71 -11.55 1.02 -18.62
CA VAL A 71 -12.15 -0.23 -19.11
C VAL A 71 -13.67 -0.11 -19.20
N ILE A 72 -14.30 0.45 -18.17
CA ILE A 72 -15.76 0.66 -18.10
C ILE A 72 -16.21 1.62 -19.20
N GLU A 73 -15.51 2.74 -19.37
CA GLU A 73 -15.81 3.73 -20.41
C GLU A 73 -15.76 3.10 -21.80
N VAL A 74 -14.69 2.37 -22.11
CA VAL A 74 -14.54 1.69 -23.40
C VAL A 74 -15.59 0.60 -23.59
N ALA A 75 -15.93 -0.15 -22.54
CA ALA A 75 -16.97 -1.18 -22.61
C ALA A 75 -18.32 -0.58 -22.98
N ARG A 76 -18.68 0.56 -22.37
CA ARG A 76 -19.95 1.26 -22.61
C ARG A 76 -20.00 1.90 -23.99
N LYS A 77 -18.89 2.48 -24.46
CA LYS A 77 -18.78 3.15 -25.76
C LYS A 77 -18.48 2.19 -26.91
N MET A 78 -18.38 0.88 -26.66
CA MET A 78 -17.99 -0.10 -27.69
C MET A 78 -18.81 -0.04 -28.98
N PRO A 79 -20.15 0.15 -28.95
CA PRO A 79 -20.93 0.31 -30.18
C PRO A 79 -20.48 1.52 -31.01
N ASP A 80 -20.25 2.66 -30.37
CA ASP A 80 -19.81 3.89 -31.03
C ASP A 80 -18.39 3.74 -31.59
N ILE A 81 -17.49 3.12 -30.82
CA ILE A 81 -16.11 2.84 -31.23
C ILE A 81 -16.06 2.00 -32.51
N MET A 82 -16.96 1.04 -32.65
CA MET A 82 -17.07 0.23 -33.86
C MET A 82 -17.59 1.03 -35.06
N ILE A 83 -18.56 1.92 -34.87
CA ILE A 83 -19.14 2.75 -35.93
C ILE A 83 -18.14 3.81 -36.40
N GLU A 84 -17.44 4.45 -35.45
CA GLU A 84 -16.49 5.53 -35.71
C GLU A 84 -15.12 5.03 -36.21
N GLY A 85 -14.82 3.73 -36.05
CA GLY A 85 -13.51 3.16 -36.37
C GLY A 85 -12.40 3.67 -35.43
N SER A 86 -12.75 4.18 -34.24
CA SER A 86 -11.82 4.76 -33.26
C SER A 86 -11.14 3.70 -32.36
N ALA A 87 -11.31 2.42 -32.68
CA ALA A 87 -10.72 1.30 -31.94
C ALA A 87 -9.19 1.41 -31.71
N PRO A 88 -8.36 1.87 -32.69
CA PRO A 88 -6.91 2.01 -32.46
C PRO A 88 -6.55 2.97 -31.33
N LEU A 89 -7.26 4.11 -31.22
CA LEU A 89 -7.02 5.12 -30.18
C LEU A 89 -7.33 4.57 -28.79
N HIS A 90 -8.45 3.86 -28.67
CA HIS A 90 -8.84 3.23 -27.40
C HIS A 90 -7.91 2.07 -27.04
N ARG A 91 -7.36 1.36 -28.04
CA ARG A 91 -6.43 0.25 -27.85
C ARG A 91 -5.13 0.73 -27.21
N GLU A 92 -4.48 1.74 -27.78
CA GLU A 92 -3.22 2.29 -27.25
C GLU A 92 -3.37 2.81 -25.82
N ALA A 93 -4.47 3.51 -25.54
CA ALA A 93 -4.76 4.00 -24.20
C ALA A 93 -4.94 2.86 -23.18
N LEU A 94 -5.58 1.75 -23.58
CA LEU A 94 -5.75 0.56 -22.74
C LEU A 94 -4.46 -0.24 -22.56
N GLU A 95 -3.60 -0.28 -23.59
CA GLU A 95 -2.28 -0.90 -23.50
C GLU A 95 -1.41 -0.19 -22.45
N ALA A 96 -1.36 1.14 -22.51
CA ALA A 96 -0.63 1.95 -21.52
C ALA A 96 -1.18 1.73 -20.10
N ALA A 97 -2.50 1.71 -19.94
CA ALA A 97 -3.17 1.46 -18.67
C ALA A 97 -2.86 0.05 -18.12
N ALA A 98 -2.90 -0.98 -18.98
CA ALA A 98 -2.57 -2.36 -18.62
C ALA A 98 -1.09 -2.52 -18.21
N LEU A 99 -0.18 -1.80 -18.86
CA LEU A 99 1.23 -1.77 -18.48
C LEU A 99 1.47 -1.11 -17.13
N TRP A 100 0.74 -0.03 -16.82
CA TRP A 100 0.87 0.67 -15.54
C TRP A 100 0.38 -0.18 -14.37
N ILE A 101 -0.79 -0.81 -14.50
CA ILE A 101 -1.33 -1.66 -13.44
C ILE A 101 -0.48 -2.91 -13.19
N ALA A 102 0.18 -3.44 -14.22
CA ALA A 102 1.11 -4.57 -14.10
C ALA A 102 2.41 -4.23 -13.32
N ARG A 103 2.75 -2.94 -13.20
CA ARG A 103 3.93 -2.48 -12.45
C ARG A 103 3.62 -2.16 -10.98
N LEU A 104 2.36 -2.25 -10.57
CA LEU A 104 2.00 -1.98 -9.18
C LEU A 104 2.59 -3.05 -8.26
N PRO A 105 3.09 -2.68 -7.06
CA PRO A 105 3.62 -3.63 -6.09
C PRO A 105 2.48 -4.39 -5.39
N ILE A 106 1.77 -5.23 -6.14
CA ILE A 106 0.56 -5.95 -5.67
C ILE A 106 0.88 -6.85 -4.47
N TYR A 107 2.11 -7.38 -4.39
CA TYR A 107 2.58 -8.23 -3.29
C TYR A 107 2.77 -7.46 -1.97
N GLU A 108 2.82 -6.13 -2.01
CA GLU A 108 2.96 -5.27 -0.82
C GLU A 108 1.60 -4.80 -0.29
N LEU A 109 0.50 -5.11 -0.99
CA LEU A 109 -0.82 -4.63 -0.62
C LEU A 109 -1.36 -5.33 0.64
N PRO A 110 -1.93 -4.57 1.59
CA PRO A 110 -2.65 -5.14 2.71
C PRO A 110 -3.95 -5.77 2.20
N GLY A 111 -4.09 -7.09 2.37
CA GLY A 111 -5.31 -7.84 2.04
C GLY A 111 -5.26 -8.59 0.71
N ALA A 112 -5.45 -9.91 0.77
CA ALA A 112 -5.56 -10.80 -0.40
C ALA A 112 -6.63 -10.37 -1.40
N LEU A 113 -7.74 -9.79 -0.89
CA LEU A 113 -8.88 -9.36 -1.69
C LEU A 113 -8.56 -8.13 -2.54
N VAL A 114 -7.81 -7.17 -2.00
CA VAL A 114 -7.34 -5.99 -2.75
C VAL A 114 -6.42 -6.42 -3.88
N ALA A 115 -5.42 -7.26 -3.56
CA ALA A 115 -4.50 -7.78 -4.56
C ALA A 115 -5.25 -8.51 -5.69
N ARG A 116 -6.26 -9.31 -5.33
CA ARG A 116 -7.14 -9.98 -6.30
C ARG A 116 -7.94 -8.99 -7.15
N ASP A 117 -8.52 -7.95 -6.55
CA ASP A 117 -9.32 -6.97 -7.30
C ASP A 117 -8.47 -6.13 -8.26
N VAL A 118 -7.26 -5.74 -7.85
CA VAL A 118 -6.27 -5.09 -8.73
C VAL A 118 -5.88 -6.01 -9.90
N GLN A 119 -5.61 -7.29 -9.62
CA GLN A 119 -5.32 -8.28 -10.67
C GLN A 119 -6.51 -8.50 -11.61
N ASN A 120 -7.73 -8.53 -11.09
CA ASN A 120 -8.95 -8.65 -11.89
C ASN A 120 -9.09 -7.45 -12.83
N ILE A 121 -8.87 -6.22 -12.34
CA ILE A 121 -8.89 -5.01 -13.16
C ILE A 121 -7.83 -5.09 -14.28
N ALA A 122 -6.62 -5.55 -13.96
CA ALA A 122 -5.56 -5.75 -14.96
C ALA A 122 -5.97 -6.78 -16.03
N LEU A 123 -6.60 -7.87 -15.61
CA LEU A 123 -7.13 -8.90 -16.51
C LEU A 123 -8.28 -8.37 -17.39
N TYR A 124 -9.15 -7.52 -16.85
CA TYR A 124 -10.21 -6.86 -17.62
C TYR A 124 -9.65 -5.88 -18.64
N ALA A 125 -8.64 -5.09 -18.27
CA ALA A 125 -7.93 -4.20 -19.20
C ALA A 125 -7.29 -4.98 -20.35
N ASN A 126 -6.60 -6.08 -20.04
CA ASN A 126 -5.99 -6.95 -21.05
C ASN A 126 -7.04 -7.59 -21.98
N ARG A 127 -8.18 -8.02 -21.45
CA ARG A 127 -9.27 -8.56 -22.26
C ARG A 127 -9.85 -7.50 -23.19
N MET A 128 -10.09 -6.28 -22.68
CA MET A 128 -10.59 -5.19 -23.50
C MET A 128 -9.60 -4.78 -24.60
N HIS A 129 -8.32 -4.71 -24.24
CA HIS A 129 -7.24 -4.46 -25.20
C HIS A 129 -7.27 -5.48 -26.36
N LYS A 130 -7.37 -6.78 -26.04
CA LYS A 130 -7.49 -7.84 -27.07
C LYS A 130 -8.72 -7.69 -27.95
N VAL A 131 -9.88 -7.32 -27.39
CA VAL A 131 -11.09 -7.05 -28.17
C VAL A 131 -10.86 -5.90 -29.15
N LEU A 132 -10.28 -4.80 -28.68
CA LEU A 132 -9.99 -3.65 -29.54
C LEU A 132 -8.94 -3.95 -30.61
N ASP A 133 -7.93 -4.75 -30.29
CA ASP A 133 -6.89 -5.20 -31.24
C ASP A 133 -7.48 -6.08 -32.35
N GLN A 134 -8.38 -7.01 -31.98
CA GLN A 134 -9.13 -7.81 -32.96
C GLN A 134 -9.99 -6.94 -33.86
N ILE A 135 -10.76 -6.01 -33.29
CA ILE A 135 -11.61 -5.08 -34.06
C ILE A 135 -10.75 -4.21 -34.97
N SER A 136 -9.63 -3.69 -34.49
CA SER A 136 -8.71 -2.85 -35.27
C SER A 136 -8.07 -3.61 -36.44
N THR A 137 -7.80 -4.90 -36.28
CA THR A 137 -7.10 -5.71 -37.30
C THR A 137 -8.08 -6.33 -38.29
N GLN A 138 -9.23 -6.81 -37.82
CA GLN A 138 -10.21 -7.55 -38.62
C GLN A 138 -11.33 -6.66 -39.18
N GLY A 139 -11.54 -5.47 -38.59
CA GLY A 139 -12.60 -4.54 -38.98
C GLY A 139 -14.01 -4.97 -38.55
N TYR A 140 -14.15 -6.10 -37.84
CA TYR A 140 -15.43 -6.57 -37.31
C TYR A 140 -15.26 -7.24 -35.94
N GLN A 141 -16.37 -7.34 -35.19
CA GLN A 141 -16.40 -8.00 -33.89
C GLN A 141 -16.63 -9.50 -34.06
N SER A 142 -15.70 -10.33 -33.57
CA SER A 142 -15.85 -11.79 -33.52
C SER A 142 -16.78 -12.24 -32.40
N ASP A 143 -17.32 -13.46 -32.49
CA ASP A 143 -18.11 -14.07 -31.41
C ASP A 143 -17.31 -14.20 -30.10
N GLU A 144 -16.00 -14.43 -30.19
CA GLU A 144 -15.10 -14.48 -29.03
C GLU A 144 -14.94 -13.11 -28.37
N SER A 145 -14.79 -12.05 -29.19
CA SER A 145 -14.78 -10.66 -28.73
C SER A 145 -16.09 -10.31 -28.03
N ARG A 146 -17.23 -10.71 -28.61
CA ARG A 146 -18.56 -10.47 -28.04
C ARG A 146 -18.75 -11.18 -26.70
N LYS A 147 -18.30 -12.44 -26.57
CA LYS A 147 -18.31 -13.16 -25.28
C LYS A 147 -17.42 -12.47 -24.24
N SER A 148 -16.25 -11.99 -24.65
CA SER A 148 -15.33 -11.27 -23.77
C SER A 148 -15.95 -9.98 -23.23
N LEU A 149 -16.63 -9.21 -24.08
CA LEU A 149 -17.38 -8.01 -23.68
C LEU A 149 -18.51 -8.33 -22.70
N TRP A 150 -19.20 -9.45 -22.90
CA TRP A 150 -20.24 -9.90 -21.97
C TRP A 150 -19.70 -10.15 -20.56
N VAL A 151 -18.51 -10.75 -20.45
CA VAL A 151 -17.84 -10.94 -19.15
C VAL A 151 -17.39 -9.62 -18.53
N LEU A 152 -17.12 -8.60 -19.34
CA LEU A 152 -16.76 -7.25 -18.89
C LEU A 152 -17.98 -6.44 -18.45
N ASN A 153 -19.20 -6.93 -18.64
CA ASN A 153 -20.41 -6.24 -18.22
C ASN A 153 -20.54 -6.27 -16.69
N GLY A 154 -20.36 -5.12 -16.04
CA GLY A 154 -20.48 -4.93 -14.59
C GLY A 154 -19.35 -5.55 -13.74
N ALA A 155 -18.53 -6.46 -14.28
CA ALA A 155 -17.44 -7.08 -13.54
C ALA A 155 -16.32 -6.09 -13.13
N PRO A 156 -15.87 -5.15 -14.00
CA PRO A 156 -14.92 -4.10 -13.63
C PRO A 156 -15.52 -3.11 -12.63
N GLU A 157 -16.82 -2.80 -12.72
CA GLU A 157 -17.51 -1.92 -11.79
C GLU A 157 -17.58 -2.54 -10.39
N LYS A 158 -17.90 -3.82 -10.31
CA LYS A 158 -17.93 -4.56 -9.03
C LYS A 158 -16.54 -4.61 -8.38
N ALA A 159 -15.50 -4.90 -9.17
CA ALA A 159 -14.13 -4.91 -8.68
C ALA A 159 -13.69 -3.52 -8.20
N LEU A 160 -14.06 -2.47 -8.94
CA LEU A 160 -13.77 -1.09 -8.56
C LEU A 160 -14.45 -0.71 -7.24
N LEU A 161 -15.75 -0.98 -7.10
CA LEU A 161 -16.49 -0.68 -5.87
C LEU A 161 -15.92 -1.40 -4.64
N SER A 162 -15.58 -2.68 -4.80
CA SER A 162 -14.92 -3.48 -3.75
C SER A 162 -13.60 -2.85 -3.32
N LEU A 163 -12.78 -2.47 -4.30
CA LEU A 163 -11.46 -1.87 -4.09
C LEU A 163 -11.54 -0.51 -3.39
N THR A 164 -12.41 0.39 -3.86
CA THR A 164 -12.57 1.73 -3.27
C THR A 164 -13.16 1.67 -1.87
N SER A 165 -14.18 0.83 -1.65
CA SER A 165 -14.79 0.64 -0.33
C SER A 165 -13.78 0.15 0.70
N PHE A 166 -12.92 -0.82 0.31
CA PHE A 166 -11.87 -1.30 1.20
C PHE A 166 -10.85 -0.21 1.52
N ALA A 167 -10.41 0.56 0.51
CA ALA A 167 -9.43 1.61 0.70
C ALA A 167 -9.92 2.72 1.64
N ASP A 168 -11.21 3.06 1.56
CA ASP A 168 -11.83 4.07 2.41
C ASP A 168 -11.98 3.60 3.87
N GLU A 169 -12.20 2.30 4.09
CA GLU A 169 -12.35 1.69 5.43
C GLU A 169 -11.00 1.27 6.05
N TYR A 170 -9.92 1.19 5.27
CA TYR A 170 -8.64 0.67 5.74
C TYR A 170 -7.97 1.60 6.76
N SER A 171 -7.81 1.09 7.98
CA SER A 171 -7.25 1.85 9.11
C SER A 171 -5.76 1.66 9.32
N GLY A 172 -5.03 0.96 8.43
CA GLY A 172 -3.58 0.74 8.56
C GLY A 172 -3.16 -0.54 9.31
N GLY A 173 -4.13 -1.42 9.58
CA GLY A 173 -3.92 -2.71 10.26
C GLY A 173 -3.08 -3.70 9.45
N VAL A 174 -2.30 -4.53 10.16
CA VAL A 174 -1.38 -5.52 9.56
C VAL A 174 -2.06 -6.89 9.39
N GLU A 175 -3.15 -7.14 10.12
CA GLU A 175 -3.89 -8.41 10.20
C GLU A 175 -5.03 -8.53 9.17
N VAL A 176 -5.10 -7.62 8.19
CA VAL A 176 -6.10 -7.74 7.13
C VAL A 176 -5.65 -8.85 6.18
N ILE A 177 -6.17 -10.06 6.45
CA ILE A 177 -5.86 -11.38 5.85
C ILE A 177 -4.89 -11.30 4.66
N ARG A 178 -3.62 -11.64 4.93
CA ARG A 178 -2.64 -11.86 3.89
C ARG A 178 -3.03 -13.16 3.17
N ALA A 179 -2.93 -13.19 1.84
CA ALA A 179 -3.18 -14.37 1.02
C ALA A 179 -2.51 -15.68 1.49
N PRO A 180 -1.36 -15.71 2.21
CA PRO A 180 -0.84 -16.94 2.82
C PRO A 180 -1.68 -17.58 3.94
N ASP A 181 -2.72 -16.91 4.46
CA ASP A 181 -3.53 -17.41 5.59
C ASP A 181 -4.89 -18.03 5.16
N LEU A 182 -5.09 -18.34 3.87
CA LEU A 182 -6.27 -19.02 3.31
C LEU A 182 -5.93 -20.38 2.69
#